data_AF-A0A3M3E9C9-F1
#
_entry.id   AF-A0A3M3E9C9-F1
#
_cell.length_a   1.000
_cell.length_b   1.000
_cell.length_c   1.000
_cell.angle_alpha   90.00
_cell.angle_beta   90.00
_cell.angle_gamma   90.00
#
_symmetry.space_group_name_H-M   'P 1'
#
loop_
_entity.id
_entity.type
_entity.pdbx_description
1 polymer ?
#
loop_
_entity_poly.entity_id
_entity_poly.type
_entity_poly.pdbx_seq_one_letter_code
_entity_poly.pdbx_strand_id
1 'polypeptide(L)'
;MTSHKSKEVFVGNFKRLVLVALGLLVAAVIVLFVLENNQPVGLLFLGWSAPQLPVSVFVLVALLMGMIIGPLLTWFNGMRRRLK
;
A
#
# COMPACT_ATOMS: atom_id res chain seq x y z
N MET A 1 26.47 -7.65 -34.35
CA MET A 1 25.32 -8.20 -33.59
C MET A 1 25.37 -7.82 -32.09
N THR A 2 25.85 -6.62 -31.72
CA THR A 2 26.10 -6.21 -30.32
C THR A 2 25.28 -4.99 -29.86
N SER A 3 24.65 -4.24 -30.78
CA SER A 3 23.90 -3.02 -30.46
C SER A 3 22.54 -3.26 -29.77
N HIS A 4 21.90 -4.40 -30.02
CA HIS A 4 20.55 -4.68 -29.49
C HIS A 4 20.52 -4.97 -27.98
N LYS A 5 21.58 -5.58 -27.43
CA LYS A 5 21.64 -6.02 -26.03
C LYS A 5 21.89 -4.88 -25.04
N SER A 6 22.57 -3.82 -25.47
CA SER A 6 22.85 -2.63 -24.65
C SER A 6 21.57 -1.84 -24.33
N LYS A 7 20.63 -1.74 -25.29
CA LYS A 7 19.35 -1.03 -25.11
C LYS A 7 18.44 -1.73 -24.09
N GLU A 8 18.40 -3.06 -24.08
CA GLU A 8 17.58 -3.80 -23.11
C GLU A 8 18.09 -3.65 -21.67
N VAL A 9 19.41 -3.67 -21.47
CA VAL A 9 20.02 -3.45 -20.14
C VAL A 9 19.74 -2.04 -19.64
N PHE A 10 19.87 -1.03 -20.51
CA PHE A 10 19.55 0.36 -20.16
C PHE A 10 18.08 0.54 -19.76
N VAL A 11 17.14 -0.04 -20.54
CA VAL A 11 15.70 0.00 -20.23
C VAL A 11 15.39 -0.73 -18.92
N GLY A 12 16.05 -1.86 -18.63
CA GLY A 12 15.90 -2.58 -17.36
C GLY A 12 16.33 -1.74 -16.15
N ASN A 13 17.47 -1.05 -16.24
CA ASN A 13 17.98 -0.21 -15.17
C ASN A 13 17.13 1.04 -14.96
N PHE A 14 16.65 1.66 -16.05
CA PHE A 14 15.74 2.80 -15.97
C PHE A 14 14.40 2.40 -15.32
N LYS A 15 13.82 1.25 -15.68
CA LYS A 15 12.61 0.73 -15.02
C LYS A 15 12.82 0.52 -13.52
N ARG A 16 13.96 -0.04 -13.11
CA ARG A 16 14.30 -0.21 -11.68
C ARG A 16 14.42 1.14 -10.97
N LEU A 17 15.09 2.11 -11.60
CA LEU A 17 15.22 3.47 -11.05
C LEU A 17 13.85 4.12 -10.84
N VAL A 18 12.95 4.02 -11.84
CA VAL A 18 11.58 4.54 -11.74
C VAL A 18 10.80 3.85 -10.62
N LEU A 19 10.90 2.53 -10.48
CA LEU A 19 10.24 1.80 -9.39
C LEU A 19 10.75 2.22 -8.01
N VAL A 20 12.07 2.39 -7.86
CA VAL A 20 12.66 2.88 -6.60
C VAL A 20 12.20 4.31 -6.32
N ALA A 21 12.23 5.21 -7.32
CA ALA A 21 11.76 6.58 -7.18
C ALA A 21 10.27 6.65 -6.80
N LEU A 22 9.43 5.82 -7.41
CA LEU A 22 8.01 5.72 -7.05
C LEU A 22 7.84 5.21 -5.62
N GLY A 23 8.59 4.19 -5.22
CA GLY A 23 8.59 3.67 -3.84
C GLY A 23 8.99 4.75 -2.82
N LEU A 24 10.03 5.53 -3.13
CA LEU A 24 10.45 6.67 -2.30
C LEU A 24 9.39 7.76 -2.23
N LEU A 25 8.72 8.07 -3.35
CA LEU A 25 7.64 9.04 -3.38
C LEU A 25 6.45 8.58 -2.53
N VAL A 26 6.06 7.31 -2.64
CA VAL A 26 5.01 6.72 -1.78
C VAL A 26 5.41 6.78 -0.31
N ALA A 27 6.66 6.42 0.02
CA ALA A 27 7.16 6.51 1.40
C ALA A 27 7.12 7.96 1.92
N ALA A 28 7.53 8.94 1.11
CA ALA A 28 7.48 10.35 1.47
C ALA A 28 6.04 10.83 1.71
N VAL A 29 5.10 10.44 0.86
CA VAL A 29 3.66 10.74 1.06
C VAL A 29 3.15 10.13 2.36
N ILE A 30 3.51 8.88 2.68
CA ILE A 30 3.12 8.25 3.95
C ILE A 30 3.69 9.02 5.15
N VAL A 31 4.96 9.41 5.10
CA VAL A 31 5.60 10.19 6.18
C VAL A 31 4.89 11.54 6.36
N LEU A 32 4.66 12.28 5.28
CA LEU A 32 3.95 13.56 5.33
C LEU A 32 2.52 13.40 5.85
N PHE A 33 1.81 12.36 5.40
CA PHE A 33 0.47 12.05 5.88
C PHE A 33 0.45 11.78 7.39
N VAL A 34 1.41 10.99 7.89
CA VAL A 34 1.53 10.66 9.32
C VAL A 34 1.84 11.91 10.14
N LEU A 35 2.75 12.77 9.66
CA LEU A 35 3.14 14.00 10.33
C LEU A 35 1.99 15.01 10.37
N GLU A 36 1.32 15.23 9.24
CA GLU A 36 0.21 16.18 9.13
C GLU A 36 -0.99 15.74 9.99
N ASN A 37 -1.22 14.43 10.06
CA ASN A 37 -2.34 13.85 10.80
C ASN A 37 -1.86 13.19 12.11
N ASN A 38 -0.89 13.80 12.81
CA ASN A 38 -0.37 13.32 14.09
C ASN A 38 -1.25 13.70 15.30
N GLN A 39 -2.52 14.02 15.05
CA GLN A 39 -3.47 14.45 16.08
C GLN A 39 -4.00 13.22 16.82
N PRO A 40 -3.91 13.17 18.16
CA PRO A 40 -4.41 12.04 18.93
C PRO A 40 -5.95 12.02 18.92
N VAL A 41 -6.53 10.88 18.56
CA VAL A 41 -7.98 10.66 18.59
C VAL A 41 -8.31 9.36 19.30
N GLY A 42 -9.42 9.36 20.05
CA GLY A 42 -10.02 8.16 20.60
C GLY A 42 -11.15 7.68 19.70
N LEU A 43 -11.16 6.40 19.34
CA LEU A 43 -12.28 5.80 18.63
C LEU A 43 -13.22 5.11 19.62
N LEU A 44 -14.52 5.30 19.43
CA LEU A 44 -15.55 4.58 20.18
C LEU A 44 -16.20 3.54 19.26
N PHE A 45 -16.14 2.28 19.68
CA PHE A 45 -16.73 1.16 18.96
C PHE A 45 -17.76 0.50 19.87
N LEU A 46 -19.05 0.58 19.51
CA LEU A 46 -20.12 -0.08 20.27
C LEU A 46 -20.09 0.26 21.78
N GLY A 47 -19.75 1.51 22.11
CA GLY A 47 -19.62 1.99 23.49
C GLY A 47 -18.26 1.71 24.15
N TRP A 48 -17.36 0.96 23.51
CA TRP A 48 -16.03 0.65 24.00
C TRP A 48 -15.00 1.62 23.40
N SER A 49 -14.18 2.23 24.25
CA SER A 49 -13.13 3.16 23.80
C SER A 49 -11.84 2.43 23.44
N ALA A 50 -11.34 2.67 22.24
CA ALA A 50 -9.98 2.29 21.86
C ALA A 50 -8.94 3.24 22.49
N PRO A 51 -7.67 2.81 22.64
CA PRO A 51 -6.58 3.69 23.03
C PRO A 51 -6.47 4.90 22.09
N GLN A 52 -6.11 6.05 22.64
CA GLN A 52 -5.89 7.25 21.84
C GLN A 52 -4.60 7.11 21.04
N LEU A 53 -4.72 7.17 19.71
CA LEU A 53 -3.61 7.09 18.77
C LEU A 53 -3.77 8.20 17.72
N PRO A 54 -2.69 8.56 17.00
CA PRO A 54 -2.81 9.49 15.89
C PRO A 54 -3.82 9.02 14.82
N VAL A 55 -4.61 9.94 14.27
CA VAL A 55 -5.58 9.65 13.18
C VAL A 55 -4.92 8.84 12.05
N SER A 56 -3.69 9.22 11.71
CA SER A 56 -2.91 8.58 10.65
C SER A 56 -2.73 7.08 10.86
N VAL A 57 -2.55 6.61 12.10
CA VAL A 57 -2.38 5.19 12.42
C VAL A 57 -3.64 4.40 12.07
N PHE A 58 -4.80 4.91 12.46
CA PHE A 58 -6.08 4.25 12.16
C PHE A 58 -6.35 4.15 10.66
N VAL A 59 -6.10 5.24 9.93
CA VAL A 59 -6.29 5.27 8.47
C VAL A 59 -5.31 4.32 7.78
N LEU A 60 -4.04 4.30 8.20
CA LEU A 60 -3.03 3.42 7.62
C LEU A 60 -3.39 1.94 7.83
N VAL A 61 -3.79 1.57 9.05
CA VAL A 61 -4.23 0.19 9.35
C VAL A 61 -5.47 -0.18 8.51
N ALA A 62 -6.46 0.71 8.41
CA ALA A 62 -7.65 0.46 7.59
C ALA A 62 -7.30 0.25 6.11
N LEU A 63 -6.37 1.04 5.58
CA LEU A 63 -5.89 0.92 4.19
C LEU A 63 -5.16 -0.40 3.96
N LEU A 64 -4.26 -0.79 4.87
CA LEU A 64 -3.56 -2.07 4.81
C LEU A 64 -4.55 -3.26 4.90
N MET A 65 -5.53 -3.18 5.79
CA MET A 65 -6.58 -4.19 5.92
C MET A 65 -7.41 -4.30 4.63
N GLY A 66 -7.80 -3.17 4.04
CA GLY A 66 -8.50 -3.14 2.75
C GLY A 66 -7.68 -3.78 1.62
N MET A 67 -6.37 -3.50 1.57
CA MET A 67 -5.44 -4.11 0.61
C MET A 67 -5.29 -5.63 0.78
N ILE A 68 -5.45 -6.16 1.99
CA ILE A 68 -5.42 -7.62 2.24
C ILE A 68 -6.79 -8.24 1.90
N ILE A 69 -7.87 -7.60 2.33
CA ILE A 69 -9.24 -8.12 2.16
C ILE A 69 -9.64 -8.17 0.67
N GLY A 70 -9.27 -7.17 -0.14
CA GLY A 70 -9.63 -7.12 -1.56
C GLY A 70 -9.18 -8.36 -2.37
N PRO A 71 -7.88 -8.72 -2.37
CA PRO A 71 -7.38 -9.94 -2.99
C PRO A 71 -8.00 -11.22 -2.41
N LEU A 72 -8.24 -11.27 -1.10
CA LEU A 72 -8.89 -12.45 -0.49
C LEU A 72 -10.31 -12.65 -1.00
N LEU A 73 -11.10 -11.58 -1.13
CA LEU A 73 -12.45 -11.65 -1.68
C LEU A 73 -12.48 -12.05 -3.16
N THR A 74 -11.55 -11.51 -3.96
CA THR A 74 -11.44 -11.89 -5.39
C THR A 74 -10.98 -13.34 -5.55
N TRP A 75 -10.04 -13.80 -4.73
CA TRP A 75 -9.60 -15.20 -4.67
C TRP A 75 -10.76 -16.14 -4.31
N PHE A 76 -11.51 -15.83 -3.25
CA PHE A 76 -12.65 -16.64 -2.81
C PHE A 76 -13.73 -16.77 -3.89
N ASN A 77 -14.07 -15.67 -4.56
CA ASN A 77 -15.01 -15.67 -5.68
C ASN A 77 -14.48 -16.45 -6.90
N GLY A 78 -13.17 -16.40 -7.16
CA GLY A 78 -12.51 -17.18 -8.20
C GLY A 78 -12.55 -18.68 -7.92
N MET A 79 -12.30 -19.11 -6.68
CA MET A 79 -12.42 -20.51 -6.26
C MET A 79 -13.83 -21.04 -6.47
N ARG A 80 -14.87 -20.27 -6.11
CA ARG A 80 -16.27 -20.69 -6.27
C ARG A 80 -16.65 -20.94 -7.74
N ARG A 81 -16.03 -20.24 -8.69
CA ARG A 81 -16.24 -20.44 -10.14
C ARG A 81 -15.50 -21.65 -10.71
N ARG A 82 -14.45 -22.14 -10.03
CA ARG A 82 -13.71 -23.35 -10.44
C ARG A 82 -14.30 -24.64 -9.89
N LEU A 83 -15.12 -24.54 -8.84
CA LEU A 83 -15.80 -25.66 -8.18
C LEU A 83 -17.22 -25.90 -8.72
N LYS A 84 -17.72 -25.01 -9.58
CA LYS A 84 -18.91 -25.23 -10.43
C LYS A 84 -18.44 -25.58 -11.83
#